data_AF-A0A957AQI9-F1
#
_entry.id   AF-A0A957AQI9-F1
#
_cell.length_a   1.000
_cell.length_b   1.000
_cell.length_c   1.000
_cell.angle_alpha   90.00
_cell.angle_beta   90.00
_cell.angle_gamma   90.00
#
_symmetry.space_group_name_H-M   'P 1'
#
loop_
_entity.id
_entity.type
_entity.pdbx_description
1 polymer ?
#
loop_
_entity_poly.entity_id
_entity_poly.type
_entity_poly.pdbx_seq_one_letter_code
_entity_poly.pdbx_strand_id
1 'polypeptide(L)'
;ADVIEADSGLSGYPEALTPLLMATSLHNIEGDARLSRADGVGAINGAAGLVSAERDHWGSQFVDSSTAFPLDFYQYAYKGERVRYVIRWLSNPNASYTSDSLPADLDLRAYRADGTYIQGSLSIVNGFEIVDFVAPASETYRFEVSRYGNWSGSGTWLGRGWWRGVYRISPDVGYADSQATPMGIYLAVYPTDWSPTIYWRVMGIRSNSSDHDLALYDRSAFEDPDGFTQEELSAYASPVDFITVDGNHWPSSTDEQYRVYRYSGTGGYNVSWSNLGVAINSNGYYGPYSAASSEAAKVFDLYMNRYQFRRYEIIPTSGNNNDLAAELFESAPGTANTWSQSRGDGVLTANASAATNYTEAFSYFHDSNSSDWLGLVVYGNLPQSAEYYVRAVCTLNHDIFGDGKVDITDVQYVAGYWQAASPPSRADRDGDGDVDVIDIALVAGEWNTQC
;
A
#
# COMPACT_ATOMS: atom_id res chain seq x y z
N ALA A 1 -24.50 3.91 -16.52
CA ALA A 1 -24.89 5.27 -16.11
C ALA A 1 -23.81 5.82 -15.21
N ASP A 2 -23.48 5.09 -14.15
CA ASP A 2 -22.46 5.46 -13.15
C ASP A 2 -21.09 5.81 -13.76
N VAL A 3 -20.61 5.03 -14.74
CA VAL A 3 -19.35 5.31 -15.46
C VAL A 3 -19.40 6.67 -16.20
N ILE A 4 -20.55 7.05 -16.76
CA ILE A 4 -20.75 8.37 -17.40
C ILE A 4 -20.92 9.47 -16.35
N GLU A 5 -21.40 9.14 -15.14
CA GLU A 5 -21.49 10.10 -14.06
C GLU A 5 -20.11 10.44 -13.47
N ALA A 6 -19.22 9.45 -13.34
CA ALA A 6 -17.84 9.66 -12.95
C ALA A 6 -17.06 10.50 -13.97
N ASP A 7 -17.27 10.24 -15.27
CA ASP A 7 -16.74 11.08 -16.33
C ASP A 7 -17.82 11.41 -17.37
N SER A 8 -18.39 12.60 -17.22
CA SER A 8 -19.43 13.13 -18.12
C SER A 8 -18.98 13.26 -19.58
N GLY A 9 -17.67 13.32 -19.85
CA GLY A 9 -17.12 13.34 -21.20
C GLY A 9 -17.51 12.11 -22.01
N LEU A 10 -17.58 10.94 -21.37
CA LEU A 10 -17.95 9.68 -22.03
C LEU A 10 -19.36 9.68 -22.64
N SER A 11 -20.25 10.56 -22.20
CA SER A 11 -21.63 10.66 -22.74
C SER A 11 -21.67 10.94 -24.24
N GLY A 12 -20.66 11.62 -24.79
CA GLY A 12 -20.56 11.95 -26.21
C GLY A 12 -19.81 10.92 -27.06
N TYR A 13 -19.18 9.92 -26.43
CA TYR A 13 -18.22 9.01 -27.10
C TYR A 13 -18.57 7.53 -26.85
N PRO A 14 -19.70 7.03 -27.41
CA PRO A 14 -20.09 5.63 -27.26
C PRO A 14 -19.03 4.63 -27.77
N GLU A 15 -18.24 5.04 -28.77
CA GLU A 15 -17.09 4.31 -29.28
C GLU A 15 -16.01 4.09 -28.23
N ALA A 16 -15.85 4.98 -27.24
CA ALA A 16 -14.85 4.89 -26.17
C ALA A 16 -15.43 4.26 -24.90
N LEU A 17 -16.71 4.50 -24.60
CA LEU A 17 -17.40 3.85 -23.48
C LEU A 17 -17.39 2.33 -23.61
N THR A 18 -17.67 1.81 -24.81
CA THR A 18 -17.72 0.35 -25.03
C THR A 18 -16.38 -0.34 -24.75
N PRO A 19 -15.24 0.05 -25.35
CA PRO A 19 -13.95 -0.57 -25.08
C PRO A 19 -13.48 -0.35 -23.63
N LEU A 20 -13.86 0.74 -22.96
CA LEU A 20 -13.62 0.92 -21.53
C LEU A 20 -14.33 -0.16 -20.69
N LEU A 21 -15.60 -0.42 -20.97
CA LEU A 21 -16.36 -1.49 -20.30
C LEU A 21 -15.77 -2.88 -20.63
N MET A 22 -15.34 -3.10 -21.87
CA MET A 22 -14.70 -4.36 -22.26
C MET A 22 -13.35 -4.57 -21.56
N ALA A 23 -12.53 -3.52 -21.44
CA ALA A 23 -11.24 -3.57 -20.75
C ALA A 23 -11.39 -3.87 -19.26
N THR A 24 -12.51 -3.46 -18.67
CA THR A 24 -12.82 -3.62 -17.24
C THR A 24 -13.75 -4.80 -16.96
N SER A 25 -14.02 -5.65 -17.94
CA SER A 25 -14.81 -6.88 -17.76
C SER A 25 -13.90 -8.01 -17.29
N LEU A 26 -13.58 -8.06 -16.01
CA LEU A 26 -12.43 -8.82 -15.49
C LEU A 26 -12.67 -10.32 -15.27
N HIS A 27 -13.94 -10.75 -15.23
CA HIS A 27 -14.35 -12.07 -14.73
C HIS A 27 -14.96 -12.93 -15.83
N ASN A 28 -14.51 -14.17 -15.95
CA ASN A 28 -15.13 -15.17 -16.82
C ASN A 28 -15.68 -16.32 -15.99
N ILE A 29 -16.78 -16.93 -16.46
CA ILE A 29 -17.33 -18.15 -15.89
C ILE A 29 -16.59 -19.36 -16.49
N GLU A 30 -16.29 -19.31 -17.79
CA GLU A 30 -15.58 -20.37 -18.52
C GLU A 30 -14.76 -19.86 -19.72
N GLY A 31 -13.78 -20.67 -20.13
CA GLY A 31 -12.96 -20.39 -21.31
C GLY A 31 -11.84 -19.37 -21.10
N ASP A 32 -11.35 -18.79 -22.18
CA ASP A 32 -10.18 -17.90 -22.20
C ASP A 32 -10.53 -16.53 -21.59
N ALA A 33 -9.72 -16.09 -20.61
CA ALA A 33 -9.88 -14.82 -19.87
C ALA A 33 -9.97 -13.57 -20.78
N ARG A 34 -9.39 -13.63 -21.97
CA ARG A 34 -9.38 -12.53 -22.95
C ARG A 34 -10.68 -12.47 -23.76
N LEU A 35 -11.17 -13.62 -24.24
CA LEU A 35 -12.38 -13.75 -25.05
C LEU A 35 -12.90 -15.20 -25.08
N SER A 36 -14.13 -15.43 -24.66
CA SER A 36 -14.81 -16.72 -24.76
C SER A 36 -16.16 -16.61 -25.47
N ARG A 37 -16.68 -17.74 -25.98
CA ARG A 37 -17.99 -17.75 -26.66
C ARG A 37 -19.14 -17.56 -25.66
N ALA A 38 -18.99 -18.07 -24.44
CA ALA A 38 -20.02 -18.02 -23.42
C ALA A 38 -20.04 -16.66 -22.70
N ASP A 39 -18.87 -16.12 -22.38
CA ASP A 39 -18.73 -14.92 -21.56
C ASP A 39 -18.41 -13.66 -22.37
N GLY A 40 -18.18 -13.80 -23.68
CA GLY A 40 -17.70 -12.71 -24.50
C GLY A 40 -16.34 -12.23 -23.97
N VAL A 41 -16.25 -10.94 -23.63
CA VAL A 41 -15.04 -10.34 -23.05
C VAL A 41 -14.98 -10.46 -21.53
N GLY A 42 -15.96 -11.11 -20.91
CA GLY A 42 -16.12 -11.24 -19.47
C GLY A 42 -17.31 -10.48 -18.93
N ALA A 43 -17.61 -10.72 -17.66
CA ALA A 43 -18.64 -10.04 -16.90
C ALA A 43 -18.19 -8.62 -16.53
N ILE A 44 -19.13 -7.68 -16.64
CA ILE A 44 -18.93 -6.26 -16.31
C ILE A 44 -18.54 -6.14 -14.84
N ASN A 45 -17.41 -5.47 -14.57
CA ASN A 45 -17.05 -5.02 -13.23
C ASN A 45 -17.27 -3.51 -13.11
N GLY A 46 -18.35 -3.11 -12.42
CA GLY A 46 -18.73 -1.71 -12.28
C GLY A 46 -17.67 -0.87 -11.56
N ALA A 47 -17.03 -1.41 -10.52
CA ALA A 47 -15.99 -0.72 -9.78
C ALA A 47 -14.75 -0.47 -10.66
N ALA A 48 -14.31 -1.48 -11.42
CA ALA A 48 -13.19 -1.34 -12.35
C ALA A 48 -13.50 -0.34 -13.48
N GLY A 49 -14.73 -0.37 -14.02
CA GLY A 49 -15.21 0.60 -15.01
C GLY A 49 -15.19 2.04 -14.50
N LEU A 50 -15.67 2.25 -13.27
CA LEU A 50 -15.76 3.55 -12.63
C LEU A 50 -14.35 4.11 -12.33
N VAL A 51 -13.48 3.30 -11.73
CA VAL A 51 -12.09 3.67 -11.44
C VAL A 51 -11.30 3.97 -12.71
N SER A 52 -11.54 3.23 -13.79
CA SER A 52 -10.85 3.49 -15.07
C SER A 52 -11.33 4.79 -15.71
N ALA A 53 -12.62 5.11 -15.64
CA ALA A 53 -13.14 6.39 -16.11
C ALA A 53 -12.52 7.57 -15.33
N GLU A 54 -12.49 7.50 -14.00
CA GLU A 54 -11.91 8.56 -13.16
C GLU A 54 -10.40 8.79 -13.39
N ARG A 55 -9.71 7.78 -13.94
CA ARG A 55 -8.28 7.85 -14.29
C ARG A 55 -8.05 8.28 -15.75
N ASP A 56 -9.09 8.73 -16.45
CA ASP A 56 -9.04 9.06 -17.89
C ASP A 56 -8.54 7.89 -18.76
N HIS A 57 -8.86 6.64 -18.37
CA HIS A 57 -8.40 5.44 -19.09
C HIS A 57 -9.17 5.11 -20.36
N TRP A 58 -9.52 6.13 -21.13
CA TRP A 58 -10.25 6.01 -22.37
C TRP A 58 -9.81 7.04 -23.40
N GLY A 59 -10.24 6.87 -24.65
CA GLY A 59 -10.01 7.87 -25.68
C GLY A 59 -10.84 7.60 -26.92
N SER A 60 -11.05 8.65 -27.71
CA SER A 60 -11.72 8.60 -29.00
C SER A 60 -10.94 9.39 -30.04
N GLN A 61 -10.95 8.91 -31.28
CA GLN A 61 -10.42 9.63 -32.43
C GLN A 61 -11.11 9.16 -33.73
N PHE A 62 -11.27 10.08 -34.68
CA PHE A 62 -11.74 9.74 -36.02
C PHE A 62 -10.59 9.17 -36.85
N VAL A 63 -10.88 8.12 -37.62
CA VAL A 63 -9.93 7.47 -38.53
C VAL A 63 -10.58 7.21 -39.89
N ASP A 64 -9.80 7.31 -40.95
CA ASP A 64 -10.25 7.15 -42.33
C ASP A 64 -9.14 6.62 -43.25
N SER A 65 -9.41 6.57 -44.56
CA SER A 65 -8.45 6.11 -45.56
C SER A 65 -7.15 6.94 -45.63
N SER A 66 -7.18 8.19 -45.17
CA SER A 66 -6.02 9.10 -45.15
C SER A 66 -5.19 9.00 -43.88
N THR A 67 -5.71 8.33 -42.85
CA THR A 67 -5.01 8.12 -41.58
C THR A 67 -3.73 7.31 -41.81
N ALA A 68 -2.61 7.84 -41.34
CA ALA A 68 -1.33 7.15 -41.35
C ALA A 68 -1.27 6.13 -40.22
N PHE A 69 -1.08 4.85 -40.56
CA PHE A 69 -0.89 3.75 -39.62
C PHE A 69 0.58 3.30 -39.63
N PRO A 70 1.13 2.78 -38.52
CA PRO A 70 0.43 2.48 -37.26
C PRO A 70 0.15 3.71 -36.39
N LEU A 71 -0.83 3.58 -35.48
CA LEU A 71 -1.11 4.53 -34.41
C LEU A 71 -0.57 3.94 -33.11
N ASP A 72 0.31 4.66 -32.43
CA ASP A 72 0.94 4.23 -31.19
C ASP A 72 0.32 4.93 -29.98
N PHE A 73 -0.06 4.15 -28.97
CA PHE A 73 -0.50 4.61 -27.66
C PHE A 73 0.41 4.07 -26.58
N TYR A 74 0.50 4.77 -25.45
CA TYR A 74 1.45 4.46 -24.40
C TYR A 74 0.77 4.40 -23.04
N GLN A 75 1.09 3.38 -22.25
CA GLN A 75 0.58 3.22 -20.89
C GLN A 75 1.69 2.68 -19.99
N TYR A 76 1.92 3.34 -18.86
CA TYR A 76 2.82 2.82 -17.82
C TYR A 76 2.08 1.77 -16.97
N ALA A 77 2.73 0.64 -16.73
CA ALA A 77 2.26 -0.38 -15.81
C ALA A 77 3.43 -0.91 -14.97
N TYR A 78 3.15 -1.23 -13.70
CA TYR A 78 4.12 -1.85 -12.83
C TYR A 78 4.21 -3.35 -13.12
N LYS A 79 5.39 -3.94 -12.91
CA LYS A 79 5.59 -5.38 -13.03
C LYS A 79 4.54 -6.12 -12.20
N GLY A 80 3.89 -7.11 -12.80
CA GLY A 80 2.89 -7.95 -12.16
C GLY A 80 1.46 -7.40 -12.18
N GLU A 81 1.24 -6.17 -12.67
CA GLU A 81 -0.11 -5.68 -12.91
C GLU A 81 -0.73 -6.38 -14.14
N ARG A 82 -2.02 -6.72 -14.06
CA ARG A 82 -2.80 -7.12 -15.23
C ARG A 82 -3.09 -5.88 -16.07
N VAL A 83 -2.64 -5.89 -17.31
CA VAL A 83 -2.84 -4.84 -18.31
C VAL A 83 -3.78 -5.38 -19.37
N ARG A 84 -4.94 -4.73 -19.52
CA ARG A 84 -5.90 -5.03 -20.58
C ARG A 84 -6.17 -3.79 -21.40
N TYR A 85 -5.96 -3.86 -22.70
CA TYR A 85 -6.15 -2.73 -23.61
C TYR A 85 -7.07 -3.16 -24.74
N VAL A 86 -8.10 -2.36 -24.97
CA VAL A 86 -9.15 -2.64 -25.95
C VAL A 86 -9.24 -1.48 -26.92
N ILE A 87 -9.30 -1.81 -28.20
CA ILE A 87 -9.74 -0.89 -29.24
C ILE A 87 -11.08 -1.35 -29.80
N ARG A 88 -11.89 -0.40 -30.25
CA ARG A 88 -13.14 -0.67 -30.93
C ARG A 88 -13.38 0.38 -32.01
N TRP A 89 -13.86 -0.05 -33.17
CA TRP A 89 -14.30 0.85 -34.22
C TRP A 89 -15.71 0.49 -34.68
N LEU A 90 -16.43 1.49 -35.17
CA LEU A 90 -17.80 1.34 -35.62
C LEU A 90 -17.84 0.75 -37.03
N SER A 91 -18.84 -0.09 -37.26
CA SER A 91 -19.21 -0.57 -38.58
C SER A 91 -19.95 0.51 -39.37
N ASN A 92 -20.01 0.32 -40.69
CA ASN A 92 -20.77 1.17 -41.61
C ASN A 92 -22.01 0.42 -42.12
N PRO A 93 -23.10 0.37 -41.33
CA PRO A 93 -24.30 -0.32 -41.76
C PRO A 93 -24.96 0.40 -42.95
N ASN A 94 -25.62 -0.36 -43.81
CA ASN A 94 -26.43 0.26 -44.84
C ASN A 94 -27.73 0.83 -44.24
N ALA A 95 -28.41 1.73 -44.97
CA ALA A 95 -29.63 2.38 -44.48
C ALA A 95 -30.81 1.42 -44.21
N SER A 96 -30.71 0.17 -44.69
CA SER A 96 -31.69 -0.89 -44.44
C SER A 96 -31.28 -1.84 -43.32
N TYR A 97 -30.13 -1.62 -42.67
CA TYR A 97 -29.51 -2.47 -41.65
C TYR A 97 -29.37 -3.94 -42.08
N THR A 98 -29.25 -4.21 -43.38
CA THR A 98 -29.07 -5.57 -43.93
C THR A 98 -27.60 -5.95 -44.14
N SER A 99 -26.68 -4.99 -43.99
CA SER A 99 -25.24 -5.21 -43.94
C SER A 99 -24.63 -4.40 -42.83
N ASP A 100 -23.59 -4.93 -42.19
CA ASP A 100 -22.86 -4.30 -41.10
C ASP A 100 -21.35 -4.43 -41.32
N SER A 101 -20.87 -3.83 -42.42
CA SER A 101 -19.48 -4.00 -42.86
C SER A 101 -18.53 -3.15 -42.02
N LEU A 102 -17.41 -3.73 -41.58
CA LEU A 102 -16.32 -2.99 -40.97
C LEU A 102 -15.60 -2.14 -42.03
N PRO A 103 -15.30 -0.85 -41.76
CA PRO A 103 -14.62 0.04 -42.69
C PRO A 103 -13.19 -0.40 -42.99
N ALA A 104 -12.52 -1.02 -42.03
CA ALA A 104 -11.17 -1.55 -42.16
C ALA A 104 -10.99 -2.73 -41.20
N ASP A 105 -9.97 -3.53 -41.49
CA ASP A 105 -9.44 -4.54 -40.59
C ASP A 105 -8.31 -3.89 -39.78
N LEU A 106 -8.55 -3.69 -38.48
CA LEU A 106 -7.60 -3.05 -37.58
C LEU A 106 -7.08 -4.08 -36.58
N ASP A 107 -5.77 -4.21 -36.51
CA ASP A 107 -5.07 -5.10 -35.58
C ASP A 107 -4.57 -4.31 -34.37
N LEU A 108 -4.46 -4.98 -33.22
CA LEU A 108 -3.83 -4.45 -32.02
C LEU A 108 -2.62 -5.30 -31.61
N ARG A 109 -1.49 -4.64 -31.31
CA ARG A 109 -0.28 -5.30 -30.77
C ARG A 109 0.26 -4.52 -29.57
N ALA A 110 0.77 -5.24 -28.57
CA ALA A 110 1.41 -4.68 -27.39
C ALA A 110 2.92 -4.98 -27.39
N TYR A 111 3.71 -3.98 -27.04
CA TYR A 111 5.15 -4.04 -26.98
C TYR A 111 5.67 -3.46 -25.66
N ARG A 112 6.82 -3.97 -25.19
CA ARG A 112 7.61 -3.38 -24.11
C ARG A 112 8.31 -2.09 -24.60
N ALA A 113 8.92 -1.33 -23.68
CA ALA A 113 9.60 -0.08 -24.02
C ALA A 113 10.81 -0.30 -24.95
N ASP A 114 11.43 -1.49 -24.89
CA ASP A 114 12.55 -1.90 -25.75
C ASP A 114 12.12 -2.41 -27.15
N GLY A 115 10.81 -2.41 -27.45
CA GLY A 115 10.25 -2.92 -28.70
C GLY A 115 9.99 -4.43 -28.73
N THR A 116 10.21 -5.15 -27.63
CA THR A 116 9.87 -6.57 -27.51
C THR A 116 8.36 -6.76 -27.62
N TYR A 117 7.91 -7.63 -28.54
CA TYR A 117 6.50 -8.01 -28.68
C TYR A 117 6.01 -8.83 -27.48
N ILE A 118 4.81 -8.50 -27.00
CA ILE A 118 4.16 -9.19 -25.88
C ILE A 118 3.00 -10.05 -26.40
N GLN A 119 2.04 -9.40 -27.04
CA GLN A 119 0.78 -10.01 -27.46
C GLN A 119 0.15 -9.18 -28.58
N GLY A 120 -0.77 -9.79 -29.32
CA GLY A 120 -1.54 -9.13 -30.35
C GLY A 120 -2.86 -9.84 -30.59
N SER A 121 -3.80 -9.12 -31.18
CA SER A 121 -5.12 -9.58 -31.55
C SER A 121 -5.41 -9.09 -32.96
N LEU A 122 -5.73 -10.05 -33.84
CA LEU A 122 -5.69 -9.94 -35.31
C LEU A 122 -6.98 -10.50 -35.95
N SER A 123 -8.12 -10.13 -35.40
CA SER A 123 -9.41 -10.69 -35.75
C SER A 123 -10.02 -9.99 -36.98
N ILE A 124 -10.05 -10.72 -38.09
CA ILE A 124 -10.63 -10.25 -39.36
C ILE A 124 -12.16 -10.03 -39.37
N VAL A 125 -12.88 -10.37 -38.29
CA VAL A 125 -14.36 -10.32 -38.22
C VAL A 125 -14.91 -9.40 -37.14
N ASN A 126 -14.10 -8.99 -36.18
CA ASN A 126 -14.57 -8.22 -35.03
C ASN A 126 -14.29 -6.74 -35.25
N GLY A 127 -15.23 -5.88 -34.86
CA GLY A 127 -15.00 -4.43 -34.81
C GLY A 127 -14.23 -3.99 -33.56
N PHE A 128 -13.43 -4.89 -32.98
CA PHE A 128 -12.68 -4.66 -31.75
C PHE A 128 -11.48 -5.61 -31.67
N GLU A 129 -10.46 -5.21 -30.91
CA GLU A 129 -9.31 -6.04 -30.58
C GLU A 129 -8.94 -5.89 -29.10
N ILE A 130 -8.43 -6.97 -28.50
CA ILE A 130 -8.10 -7.02 -27.07
C ILE A 130 -6.74 -7.69 -26.88
N VAL A 131 -5.86 -7.01 -26.16
CA VAL A 131 -4.69 -7.61 -25.51
C VAL A 131 -4.90 -7.60 -24.01
N ASP A 132 -4.46 -8.67 -23.35
CA ASP A 132 -4.63 -8.93 -21.92
C ASP A 132 -3.43 -9.75 -21.44
N PHE A 133 -2.54 -9.11 -20.68
CA PHE A 133 -1.29 -9.70 -20.20
C PHE A 133 -0.95 -9.20 -18.80
N VAL A 134 -0.03 -9.91 -18.13
CA VAL A 134 0.58 -9.44 -16.89
C VAL A 134 1.89 -8.73 -17.24
N ALA A 135 2.04 -7.49 -16.81
CA ALA A 135 3.22 -6.67 -17.11
C ALA A 135 4.51 -7.36 -16.64
N PRO A 136 5.44 -7.76 -17.53
CA PRO A 136 6.68 -8.43 -17.13
C PRO A 136 7.69 -7.53 -16.40
N ALA A 137 7.59 -6.21 -16.59
CA ALA A 137 8.45 -5.20 -15.97
C ALA A 137 7.68 -3.90 -15.69
N SER A 138 8.22 -3.06 -14.81
CA SER A 138 7.67 -1.73 -14.53
C SER A 138 8.16 -0.76 -15.60
N GLU A 139 7.34 -0.49 -16.62
CA GLU A 139 7.73 0.32 -17.78
C GLU A 139 6.53 0.89 -18.53
N THR A 140 6.81 1.75 -19.52
CA THR A 140 5.80 2.24 -20.46
C THR A 140 5.67 1.27 -21.64
N TYR A 141 4.50 0.65 -21.75
CA TYR A 141 4.13 -0.25 -22.82
C TYR A 141 3.55 0.52 -24.01
N ARG A 142 3.85 0.06 -25.23
CA ARG A 142 3.34 0.63 -26.48
C ARG A 142 2.24 -0.27 -27.06
N PHE A 143 1.08 0.32 -27.34
CA PHE A 143 -0.06 -0.31 -27.98
C PHE A 143 -0.18 0.23 -29.40
N GLU A 144 0.17 -0.62 -30.36
CA GLU A 144 0.20 -0.31 -31.77
C GLU A 144 -1.09 -0.76 -32.43
N VAL A 145 -1.83 0.16 -33.03
CA VAL A 145 -2.97 -0.13 -33.90
C VAL A 145 -2.50 -0.05 -35.33
N SER A 146 -2.64 -1.14 -36.08
CA SER A 146 -2.24 -1.20 -37.48
C SER A 146 -3.42 -1.54 -38.37
N ARG A 147 -3.41 -1.06 -39.62
CA ARG A 147 -4.43 -1.43 -40.60
C ARG A 147 -3.95 -2.60 -41.44
N TYR A 148 -4.75 -3.66 -41.48
CA TYR A 148 -4.63 -4.73 -42.45
C TYR A 148 -5.57 -4.49 -43.64
N GLY A 149 -5.09 -4.73 -44.85
CA GLY A 149 -5.91 -4.58 -46.07
C GLY A 149 -6.36 -3.15 -46.41
N ASN A 150 -7.49 -3.07 -47.12
CA ASN A 150 -8.01 -1.84 -47.70
C ASN A 150 -9.09 -1.19 -46.83
N TRP A 151 -9.18 0.13 -46.91
CA TRP A 151 -10.26 0.90 -46.31
C TRP A 151 -11.51 0.91 -47.20
N SER A 152 -12.68 0.92 -46.58
CA SER A 152 -13.98 1.12 -47.21
C SER A 152 -14.80 2.19 -46.48
N GLY A 153 -15.61 2.92 -47.23
CA GLY A 153 -16.44 4.02 -46.70
C GLY A 153 -15.65 5.29 -46.36
N SER A 154 -16.31 6.23 -45.69
CA SER A 154 -15.82 7.59 -45.41
C SER A 154 -14.96 7.72 -44.15
N GLY A 155 -14.87 6.68 -43.32
CA GLY A 155 -14.18 6.70 -42.04
C GLY A 155 -15.00 6.05 -40.93
N THR A 156 -14.45 6.03 -39.71
CA THR A 156 -15.11 5.61 -38.49
C THR A 156 -14.49 6.29 -37.28
N TRP A 157 -15.22 6.30 -36.17
CA TRP A 157 -14.64 6.57 -34.87
C TRP A 157 -13.94 5.32 -34.33
N LEU A 158 -12.72 5.50 -33.82
CA LEU A 158 -11.93 4.52 -33.09
C LEU A 158 -11.91 4.93 -31.63
N GLY A 159 -12.55 4.14 -30.79
CA GLY A 159 -12.43 4.26 -29.35
C GLY A 159 -11.39 3.31 -28.79
N ARG A 160 -10.83 3.70 -27.66
CA ARG A 160 -9.90 2.93 -26.86
C ARG A 160 -10.30 3.00 -25.40
N GLY A 161 -10.07 1.91 -24.67
CA GLY A 161 -10.27 1.83 -23.24
C GLY A 161 -9.29 0.83 -22.65
N TRP A 162 -8.82 1.09 -21.44
CA TRP A 162 -7.83 0.22 -20.83
C TRP A 162 -8.00 0.08 -19.32
N TRP A 163 -7.51 -1.05 -18.83
CA TRP A 163 -7.43 -1.41 -17.44
C TRP A 163 -5.97 -1.66 -17.10
N ARG A 164 -5.50 -0.99 -16.05
CA ARG A 164 -4.39 -1.47 -15.22
C ARG A 164 -4.97 -1.59 -13.82
N GLY A 165 -4.75 -2.73 -13.18
CA GLY A 165 -5.37 -3.18 -11.93
C GLY A 165 -5.40 -2.22 -10.72
N VAL A 166 -5.26 -2.84 -9.55
CA VAL A 166 -4.74 -2.15 -8.37
C VAL A 166 -3.35 -1.60 -8.68
N TYR A 167 -2.98 -0.47 -8.07
CA TYR A 167 -1.63 0.05 -8.14
C TYR A 167 -0.69 -0.84 -7.35
N ARG A 168 0.18 -1.59 -8.03
CA ARG A 168 1.13 -2.47 -7.33
C ARG A 168 2.30 -1.65 -6.80
N ILE A 169 2.49 -1.69 -5.48
CA ILE A 169 3.63 -1.08 -4.81
C ILE A 169 4.86 -1.95 -5.09
N SER A 170 5.84 -1.36 -5.78
CA SER A 170 7.05 -2.06 -6.21
C SER A 170 8.25 -1.75 -5.30
N PRO A 171 9.13 -2.74 -5.05
CA PRO A 171 10.40 -2.55 -4.35
C PRO A 171 11.32 -1.50 -4.89
N ASP A 172 11.28 -1.31 -6.20
CA ASP A 172 12.29 -0.50 -6.87
C ASP A 172 11.93 0.99 -6.90
N VAL A 173 10.69 1.34 -6.55
CA VAL A 173 10.15 2.68 -6.84
C VAL A 173 9.50 3.33 -5.60
N GLY A 174 8.92 2.55 -4.68
CA GLY A 174 7.96 3.10 -3.73
C GLY A 174 6.78 3.77 -4.46
N TYR A 175 5.80 4.30 -3.74
CA TYR A 175 4.71 5.06 -4.35
C TYR A 175 4.45 6.34 -3.59
N ALA A 176 4.35 7.44 -4.33
CA ALA A 176 3.86 8.73 -3.86
C ALA A 176 2.94 9.29 -4.95
N ASP A 177 1.65 9.38 -4.65
CA ASP A 177 0.64 9.99 -5.52
C ASP A 177 -0.05 11.11 -4.80
N SER A 178 -0.12 12.26 -5.48
CA SER A 178 -0.65 13.51 -4.97
C SER A 178 -2.09 13.80 -5.43
N GLN A 179 -2.68 12.94 -6.26
CA GLN A 179 -3.93 13.22 -6.97
C GLN A 179 -4.89 12.03 -7.00
N ALA A 180 -5.36 11.66 -5.82
CA ALA A 180 -6.41 10.67 -5.73
C ALA A 180 -7.73 11.12 -6.31
N THR A 181 -8.43 10.16 -6.91
CA THR A 181 -9.76 10.34 -7.46
C THR A 181 -10.83 10.23 -6.36
N PRO A 182 -12.07 10.68 -6.61
CA PRO A 182 -13.16 10.65 -5.63
C PRO A 182 -13.46 9.27 -5.03
N MET A 183 -13.25 8.18 -5.77
CA MET A 183 -13.44 6.81 -5.24
C MET A 183 -12.27 6.28 -4.40
N GLY A 184 -11.17 7.03 -4.35
CA GLY A 184 -9.94 6.63 -3.68
C GLY A 184 -8.99 5.83 -4.58
N ILE A 185 -7.74 5.74 -4.15
CA ILE A 185 -6.72 4.91 -4.80
C ILE A 185 -6.78 3.50 -4.23
N TYR A 186 -6.73 2.50 -5.12
CA TYR A 186 -6.60 1.09 -4.77
C TYR A 186 -5.15 0.67 -4.98
N LEU A 187 -4.49 0.20 -3.93
CA LEU A 187 -3.08 -0.18 -3.94
C LEU A 187 -2.93 -1.63 -3.48
N ALA A 188 -1.87 -2.29 -3.93
CA ALA A 188 -1.57 -3.65 -3.50
C ALA A 188 -0.08 -3.82 -3.21
N VAL A 189 0.22 -4.46 -2.09
CA VAL A 189 1.56 -4.94 -1.75
C VAL A 189 1.53 -6.46 -1.86
N TYR A 190 2.47 -7.01 -2.61
CA TYR A 190 2.65 -8.45 -2.77
C TYR A 190 3.88 -8.86 -1.97
N PRO A 191 3.75 -9.39 -0.75
CA PRO A 191 4.91 -9.65 0.12
C PRO A 191 5.97 -10.52 -0.55
N THR A 192 5.58 -11.45 -1.42
CA THR A 192 6.50 -12.30 -2.20
C THR A 192 7.45 -11.56 -3.13
N ASP A 193 7.15 -10.31 -3.50
CA ASP A 193 8.04 -9.48 -4.31
C ASP A 193 9.23 -8.94 -3.52
N TRP A 194 9.20 -9.04 -2.20
CA TRP A 194 10.13 -8.38 -1.30
C TRP A 194 11.08 -9.39 -0.66
N SER A 195 12.32 -8.95 -0.45
CA SER A 195 13.30 -9.72 0.30
C SER A 195 13.93 -8.85 1.39
N PRO A 196 13.80 -9.23 2.67
CA PRO A 196 13.04 -10.39 3.16
C PRO A 196 11.55 -10.07 3.31
N THR A 197 10.72 -11.12 3.27
CA THR A 197 9.25 -11.02 3.39
C THR A 197 8.76 -10.81 4.82
N ILE A 198 9.64 -11.08 5.80
CA ILE A 198 9.28 -11.19 7.22
C ILE A 198 9.28 -9.86 7.97
N TYR A 199 9.72 -8.78 7.33
CA TYR A 199 9.81 -7.50 8.02
C TYR A 199 8.48 -6.80 8.15
N TRP A 200 8.36 -5.99 9.19
CA TRP A 200 7.24 -5.09 9.38
C TRP A 200 7.13 -4.11 8.21
N ARG A 201 5.90 -3.77 7.86
CA ARG A 201 5.56 -2.89 6.74
C ARG A 201 4.58 -1.85 7.21
N VAL A 202 4.67 -0.64 6.67
CA VAL A 202 3.69 0.41 6.95
C VAL A 202 3.24 1.06 5.65
N MET A 203 1.92 1.16 5.48
CA MET A 203 1.27 2.00 4.50
C MET A 203 0.72 3.23 5.23
N GLY A 204 1.14 4.41 4.83
CA GLY A 204 0.70 5.66 5.44
C GLY A 204 0.15 6.65 4.44
N ILE A 205 -0.75 7.49 4.91
CA ILE A 205 -1.29 8.63 4.18
C ILE A 205 -1.03 9.91 4.96
N ARG A 206 -0.75 10.97 4.20
CA ARG A 206 -0.64 12.33 4.70
C ARG A 206 -1.66 13.20 3.99
N SER A 207 -2.71 13.60 4.70
CA SER A 207 -3.77 14.44 4.15
C SER A 207 -3.36 15.91 4.12
N ASN A 208 -3.64 16.58 3.00
CA ASN A 208 -3.35 18.00 2.79
C ASN A 208 -4.65 18.80 2.91
N SER A 209 -4.96 19.36 4.08
CA SER A 209 -6.20 20.12 4.37
C SER A 209 -7.52 19.34 4.16
N SER A 210 -7.44 18.02 4.16
CA SER A 210 -8.54 17.06 4.10
C SER A 210 -8.34 15.98 5.16
N ASP A 211 -9.28 15.04 5.21
CA ASP A 211 -9.22 13.86 6.05
C ASP A 211 -9.44 12.64 5.16
N HIS A 212 -8.45 11.78 5.11
CA HIS A 212 -8.46 10.55 4.34
C HIS A 212 -8.09 9.42 5.28
N ASP A 213 -8.67 8.26 5.05
CA ASP A 213 -8.39 7.04 5.79
C ASP A 213 -7.82 5.97 4.87
N LEU A 214 -7.02 5.08 5.41
CA LEU A 214 -6.63 3.83 4.78
C LEU A 214 -7.50 2.71 5.34
N ALA A 215 -7.95 1.80 4.48
CA ALA A 215 -8.40 0.49 4.92
C ALA A 215 -7.62 -0.60 4.18
N LEU A 216 -7.34 -1.69 4.91
CA LEU A 216 -6.71 -2.91 4.42
C LEU A 216 -7.78 -3.98 4.23
N TYR A 217 -7.67 -4.74 3.15
CA TYR A 217 -8.56 -5.85 2.80
C TYR A 217 -7.76 -7.12 2.51
N ASP A 218 -8.41 -8.26 2.67
CA ASP A 218 -7.88 -9.59 2.39
C ASP A 218 -7.73 -9.90 0.89
N ARG A 219 -8.41 -9.14 0.04
CA ARG A 219 -8.40 -9.30 -1.43
C ARG A 219 -8.71 -8.02 -2.17
N SER A 220 -8.50 -8.06 -3.48
CA SER A 220 -8.74 -6.91 -4.36
C SER A 220 -10.22 -6.58 -4.46
N ALA A 221 -10.56 -5.29 -4.44
CA ALA A 221 -11.92 -4.80 -4.65
C ALA A 221 -12.48 -5.08 -6.06
N PHE A 222 -11.62 -5.55 -6.98
CA PHE A 222 -11.99 -5.88 -8.34
C PHE A 222 -12.19 -7.39 -8.55
N GLU A 223 -12.05 -8.19 -7.50
CA GLU A 223 -12.32 -9.63 -7.50
C GLU A 223 -13.79 -9.93 -7.13
N ASP A 224 -14.05 -11.12 -6.59
CA ASP A 224 -15.37 -11.52 -6.11
C ASP A 224 -15.73 -10.71 -4.84
N PRO A 225 -16.81 -9.91 -4.86
CA PRO A 225 -17.22 -9.10 -3.73
C PRO A 225 -17.65 -9.92 -2.50
N ASP A 226 -18.06 -11.18 -2.67
CA ASP A 226 -18.54 -12.02 -1.54
C ASP A 226 -17.44 -12.40 -0.55
N GLY A 227 -16.17 -12.11 -0.85
CA GLY A 227 -15.05 -12.31 0.07
C GLY A 227 -14.28 -11.07 0.46
N PHE A 228 -14.65 -9.87 -0.01
CA PHE A 228 -13.91 -8.64 0.26
C PHE A 228 -14.09 -8.19 1.73
N THR A 229 -13.20 -8.64 2.62
CA THR A 229 -13.29 -8.41 4.06
C THR A 229 -12.26 -7.37 4.49
N GLN A 230 -12.71 -6.38 5.25
CA GLN A 230 -11.81 -5.37 5.82
C GLN A 230 -11.06 -5.98 7.00
N GLU A 231 -9.74 -5.95 6.93
CA GLU A 231 -8.84 -6.40 7.99
C GLU A 231 -8.49 -5.26 8.95
N GLU A 232 -8.35 -4.03 8.44
CA GLU A 232 -7.97 -2.87 9.26
C GLU A 232 -8.48 -1.53 8.67
N LEU A 233 -8.64 -0.51 9.52
CA LEU A 233 -9.00 0.86 9.15
C LEU A 233 -8.23 1.88 10.01
N SER A 234 -7.57 2.84 9.37
CA SER A 234 -6.75 3.86 10.03
C SER A 234 -7.53 5.01 10.69
N ALA A 235 -8.84 4.84 10.97
CA ALA A 235 -9.79 5.91 11.29
C ALA A 235 -9.38 6.78 12.49
N TYR A 236 -8.54 7.76 12.23
CA TYR A 236 -7.92 8.61 13.24
C TYR A 236 -7.96 10.05 12.72
N ALA A 237 -8.46 10.98 13.53
CA ALA A 237 -8.64 12.37 13.11
C ALA A 237 -7.30 13.13 13.12
N SER A 238 -6.38 12.76 12.24
CA SER A 238 -5.01 13.25 12.16
C SER A 238 -4.63 13.61 10.71
N PRO A 239 -3.69 14.53 10.49
CA PRO A 239 -3.14 14.76 9.16
C PRO A 239 -2.32 13.56 8.62
N VAL A 240 -1.96 12.63 9.51
CA VAL A 240 -1.20 11.42 9.21
C VAL A 240 -1.88 10.21 9.82
N ASP A 241 -2.17 9.24 8.95
CA ASP A 241 -2.76 7.96 9.29
C ASP A 241 -1.99 6.83 8.62
N PHE A 242 -1.97 5.67 9.24
CA PHE A 242 -1.28 4.53 8.68
C PHE A 242 -1.86 3.21 9.20
N ILE A 243 -1.59 2.17 8.42
CA ILE A 243 -1.78 0.77 8.79
C ILE A 243 -0.40 0.12 8.72
N THR A 244 -0.05 -0.61 9.77
CA THR A 244 1.15 -1.43 9.83
C THR A 244 0.78 -2.90 9.71
N VAL A 245 1.67 -3.69 9.11
CA VAL A 245 1.52 -5.14 8.94
C VAL A 245 2.78 -5.82 9.45
N ASP A 246 2.62 -6.77 10.35
CA ASP A 246 3.70 -7.61 10.85
C ASP A 246 4.04 -8.70 9.84
N GLY A 247 5.12 -8.51 9.08
CA GLY A 247 5.59 -9.51 8.13
C GLY A 247 6.01 -10.84 8.76
N ASN A 248 6.33 -10.89 10.05
CA ASN A 248 6.78 -12.11 10.72
C ASN A 248 5.64 -13.12 10.88
N HIS A 249 4.42 -12.61 10.97
CA HIS A 249 3.21 -13.41 11.19
C HIS A 249 2.24 -13.36 10.00
N TRP A 250 2.24 -12.26 9.22
CA TRP A 250 1.43 -12.15 8.02
C TRP A 250 1.83 -13.22 6.98
N PRO A 251 0.87 -14.01 6.45
CA PRO A 251 1.18 -15.01 5.45
C PRO A 251 1.74 -14.35 4.19
N SER A 252 2.97 -14.67 3.82
CA SER A 252 3.62 -14.04 2.66
C SER A 252 2.92 -14.32 1.32
N SER A 253 2.09 -15.37 1.25
CA SER A 253 1.23 -15.69 0.11
C SER A 253 -0.05 -14.86 0.03
N THR A 254 -0.36 -14.07 1.05
CA THR A 254 -1.55 -13.20 1.10
C THR A 254 -1.14 -11.79 0.73
N ASP A 255 -1.76 -11.26 -0.31
CA ASP A 255 -1.54 -9.89 -0.76
C ASP A 255 -2.20 -8.90 0.20
N GLU A 256 -1.60 -7.73 0.39
CA GLU A 256 -2.19 -6.64 1.18
C GLU A 256 -2.88 -5.66 0.24
N GLN A 257 -4.19 -5.50 0.39
CA GLN A 257 -5.01 -4.75 -0.55
C GLN A 257 -5.52 -3.48 0.14
N TYR A 258 -4.92 -2.35 -0.18
CA TYR A 258 -5.23 -1.07 0.44
C TYR A 258 -6.22 -0.28 -0.40
N ARG A 259 -7.12 0.42 0.28
CA ARG A 259 -7.94 1.46 -0.32
C ARG A 259 -7.85 2.71 0.52
N VAL A 260 -7.60 3.83 -0.14
CA VAL A 260 -7.73 5.13 0.49
C VAL A 260 -9.18 5.60 0.35
N TYR A 261 -9.74 6.13 1.42
CA TYR A 261 -11.07 6.71 1.46
C TYR A 261 -10.96 8.18 1.79
N ARG A 262 -11.81 8.99 1.18
CA ARG A 262 -12.00 10.38 1.61
C ARG A 262 -13.07 10.41 2.69
N TYR A 263 -12.68 10.75 3.90
CA TYR A 263 -13.60 10.90 5.01
C TYR A 263 -14.22 12.30 5.03
N SER A 264 -13.39 13.34 4.92
CA SER A 264 -13.87 14.73 4.90
C SER A 264 -12.91 15.72 4.21
N GLY A 265 -13.32 16.99 4.07
CA GLY A 265 -12.55 18.03 3.37
C GLY A 265 -12.49 17.80 1.84
N THR A 266 -11.78 18.63 1.07
CA THR A 266 -11.63 18.51 -0.41
C THR A 266 -10.17 18.53 -0.88
N GLY A 267 -9.21 18.66 0.04
CA GLY A 267 -7.79 18.68 -0.29
C GLY A 267 -7.24 17.30 -0.69
N GLY A 268 -6.09 17.28 -1.36
CA GLY A 268 -5.43 16.03 -1.75
C GLY A 268 -4.74 15.34 -0.58
N TYR A 269 -4.02 14.26 -0.86
CA TYR A 269 -3.19 13.54 0.10
C TYR A 269 -1.94 13.00 -0.58
N ASN A 270 -0.99 12.53 0.20
CA ASN A 270 0.13 11.72 -0.27
C ASN A 270 0.03 10.34 0.34
N VAL A 271 0.26 9.29 -0.45
CA VAL A 271 0.51 7.94 0.07
C VAL A 271 2.01 7.75 0.19
N SER A 272 2.44 7.02 1.22
CA SER A 272 3.81 6.53 1.34
C SER A 272 3.81 5.12 1.88
N TRP A 273 4.81 4.34 1.50
CA TRP A 273 4.97 2.99 1.97
C TRP A 273 6.41 2.77 2.45
N SER A 274 6.58 1.94 3.48
CA SER A 274 7.89 1.59 4.02
C SER A 274 7.97 0.13 4.43
N ASN A 275 9.07 -0.51 4.01
CA ASN A 275 9.62 -1.78 4.49
C ASN A 275 11.14 -1.61 4.48
N LEU A 276 11.66 -0.74 5.34
CA LEU A 276 13.10 -0.41 5.31
C LEU A 276 13.99 -1.64 5.49
N GLY A 277 13.43 -2.70 6.07
CA GLY A 277 14.12 -3.92 6.37
C GLY A 277 15.34 -3.75 7.27
N VAL A 278 15.25 -2.75 8.15
CA VAL A 278 16.25 -2.48 9.17
C VAL A 278 15.84 -3.20 10.44
N ALA A 279 16.60 -4.25 10.75
CA ALA A 279 16.54 -4.95 12.01
C ALA A 279 17.40 -4.25 13.08
N ILE A 280 16.76 -3.80 14.16
CA ILE A 280 17.40 -3.20 15.34
C ILE A 280 17.44 -4.25 16.46
N ASN A 281 18.56 -4.96 16.53
CA ASN A 281 18.76 -6.08 17.47
C ASN A 281 19.86 -5.83 18.51
N SER A 282 20.60 -4.72 18.41
CA SER A 282 21.69 -4.37 19.32
C SER A 282 21.62 -2.90 19.75
N ASN A 283 22.33 -2.57 20.82
CA ASN A 283 22.45 -1.19 21.28
C ASN A 283 23.27 -0.35 20.29
N GLY A 284 22.90 0.90 20.08
CA GLY A 284 23.62 1.79 19.17
C GLY A 284 22.71 2.80 18.48
N TYR A 285 23.31 3.52 17.53
CA TYR A 285 22.63 4.49 16.67
C TYR A 285 22.42 3.87 15.29
N TYR A 286 21.19 3.99 14.80
CA TYR A 286 20.75 3.54 13.48
C TYR A 286 20.32 4.78 12.69
N GLY A 287 20.85 4.94 11.48
CA GLY A 287 20.60 6.11 10.63
C GLY A 287 21.88 6.87 10.26
N PRO A 288 21.77 8.14 9.81
CA PRO A 288 20.54 8.93 9.81
C PRO A 288 19.51 8.43 8.78
N TYR A 289 18.22 8.60 9.10
CA TYR A 289 17.10 8.35 8.20
C TYR A 289 16.45 9.67 7.82
N SER A 290 16.13 9.84 6.54
CA SER A 290 15.46 11.03 6.03
C SER A 290 13.97 10.76 5.81
N ALA A 291 13.11 11.60 6.36
CA ALA A 291 11.68 11.64 6.07
C ALA A 291 11.39 12.85 5.18
N ALA A 292 10.80 12.61 4.01
CA ALA A 292 10.35 13.69 3.13
C ALA A 292 9.07 14.35 3.68
N SER A 293 8.81 15.61 3.32
CA SER A 293 7.57 16.31 3.74
C SER A 293 6.28 15.65 3.27
N SER A 294 6.34 14.81 2.23
CA SER A 294 5.22 14.01 1.71
C SER A 294 5.14 12.61 2.31
N GLU A 295 6.18 12.15 3.01
CA GLU A 295 6.22 10.82 3.61
C GLU A 295 5.41 10.82 4.91
N ALA A 296 4.52 9.85 5.05
CA ALA A 296 3.67 9.72 6.23
C ALA A 296 4.41 9.02 7.36
N ALA A 297 5.02 7.86 7.08
CA ALA A 297 5.63 7.01 8.09
C ALA A 297 6.75 6.11 7.55
N LYS A 298 7.65 5.68 8.43
CA LYS A 298 8.68 4.65 8.23
C LYS A 298 8.58 3.59 9.31
N VAL A 299 8.93 2.35 8.99
CA VAL A 299 8.89 1.24 9.96
C VAL A 299 10.25 0.56 10.11
N PHE A 300 10.50 0.07 11.33
CA PHE A 300 11.71 -0.64 11.75
C PHE A 300 11.33 -1.91 12.50
N ASP A 301 12.12 -2.97 12.34
CA ASP A 301 11.96 -4.24 13.05
C ASP A 301 12.81 -4.22 14.32
N LEU A 302 12.17 -4.33 15.50
CA LEU A 302 12.84 -4.34 16.80
C LEU A 302 12.88 -5.74 17.39
N TYR A 303 14.06 -6.33 17.54
CA TYR A 303 14.17 -7.62 18.21
C TYR A 303 14.12 -7.48 19.73
N MET A 304 13.16 -8.14 20.36
CA MET A 304 12.98 -8.23 21.81
C MET A 304 13.13 -9.68 22.26
N ASN A 305 13.99 -9.94 23.23
CA ASN A 305 14.02 -11.26 23.88
C ASN A 305 12.84 -11.39 24.86
N ARG A 306 12.48 -12.64 25.18
CA ARG A 306 11.55 -12.93 26.29
C ARG A 306 11.93 -12.15 27.56
N TYR A 307 10.94 -11.53 28.21
CA TYR A 307 11.10 -10.77 29.45
C TYR A 307 12.22 -9.70 29.40
N GLN A 308 12.35 -9.02 28.26
CA GLN A 308 13.38 -8.00 28.07
C GLN A 308 12.83 -6.58 28.22
N PHE A 309 13.56 -5.76 28.97
CA PHE A 309 13.37 -4.31 28.99
C PHE A 309 14.28 -3.63 27.96
N ARG A 310 13.73 -2.72 27.15
CA ARG A 310 14.50 -1.84 26.26
C ARG A 310 13.98 -0.42 26.24
N ARG A 311 14.89 0.50 25.93
CA ARG A 311 14.60 1.91 25.70
C ARG A 311 15.04 2.32 24.32
N TYR A 312 14.19 3.08 23.64
CA TYR A 312 14.43 3.60 22.31
C TYR A 312 14.26 5.12 22.30
N GLU A 313 15.09 5.78 21.51
CA GLU A 313 15.08 7.24 21.32
C GLU A 313 15.07 7.57 19.83
N ILE A 314 14.23 8.51 19.41
CA ILE A 314 14.22 9.10 18.06
C ILE A 314 14.85 10.49 18.17
N ILE A 315 16.02 10.64 17.57
CA ILE A 315 16.89 11.79 17.78
C ILE A 315 16.99 12.59 16.49
N PRO A 316 16.34 13.77 16.39
CA PRO A 316 16.50 14.65 15.23
C PRO A 316 17.98 15.07 15.03
N THR A 317 18.50 15.04 13.81
CA THR A 317 19.87 15.49 13.49
C THR A 317 20.01 17.01 13.47
N SER A 318 18.90 17.67 13.14
CA SER A 318 18.65 19.11 13.23
C SER A 318 17.17 19.27 13.55
N GLY A 319 16.77 20.32 14.29
CA GLY A 319 15.37 20.81 14.43
C GLY A 319 14.22 19.80 14.30
N ASN A 320 13.41 19.55 15.34
CA ASN A 320 12.19 18.72 15.20
C ASN A 320 11.01 19.44 14.51
N ASN A 321 11.23 20.08 13.36
CA ASN A 321 10.23 20.87 12.65
C ASN A 321 9.10 20.01 12.04
N ASN A 322 9.35 18.71 11.89
CA ASN A 322 8.37 17.73 11.43
C ASN A 322 7.48 17.23 12.58
N ASP A 323 7.79 17.59 13.83
CA ASP A 323 7.10 17.07 15.02
C ASP A 323 7.07 15.53 14.96
N LEU A 324 8.28 14.95 14.95
CA LEU A 324 8.48 13.51 14.92
C LEU A 324 7.76 12.87 16.11
N ALA A 325 7.14 11.74 15.84
CA ALA A 325 6.50 10.87 16.79
C ALA A 325 6.85 9.42 16.44
N ALA A 326 6.68 8.54 17.41
CA ALA A 326 6.92 7.13 17.25
C ALA A 326 5.85 6.29 17.95
N GLU A 327 5.60 5.12 17.38
CA GLU A 327 4.61 4.17 17.89
C GLU A 327 5.16 2.75 17.77
N LEU A 328 5.04 2.01 18.86
CA LEU A 328 5.49 0.63 18.96
C LEU A 328 4.29 -0.30 18.81
N PHE A 329 4.46 -1.33 18.00
CA PHE A 329 3.47 -2.34 17.69
C PHE A 329 3.99 -3.72 18.09
N GLU A 330 3.10 -4.51 18.65
CA GLU A 330 3.32 -5.91 18.97
C GLU A 330 2.13 -6.70 18.42
N SER A 331 2.42 -7.82 17.75
CA SER A 331 1.41 -8.75 17.28
C SER A 331 1.55 -10.08 18.01
N ALA A 332 0.49 -10.89 18.01
CA ALA A 332 0.50 -12.22 18.59
C ALA A 332 0.50 -13.28 17.47
N PRO A 333 1.49 -14.20 17.42
CA PRO A 333 1.57 -15.22 16.37
C PRO A 333 0.31 -16.09 16.23
N GLY A 334 -0.48 -16.24 17.29
CA GLY A 334 -1.72 -17.03 17.31
C GLY A 334 -3.00 -16.25 17.02
N THR A 335 -2.93 -14.94 16.82
CA THR A 335 -4.11 -14.06 16.79
C THR A 335 -4.08 -13.18 15.54
N ALA A 336 -4.65 -13.68 14.45
CA ALA A 336 -4.53 -13.08 13.11
C ALA A 336 -4.96 -11.59 13.03
N ASN A 337 -5.94 -11.18 13.83
CA ASN A 337 -6.42 -9.80 13.88
C ASN A 337 -5.41 -8.82 14.53
N THR A 338 -4.25 -9.28 14.98
CA THR A 338 -3.16 -8.43 15.49
C THR A 338 -2.04 -8.26 14.47
N TRP A 339 -2.07 -8.99 13.35
CA TRP A 339 -0.99 -8.95 12.34
C TRP A 339 -1.07 -7.72 11.46
N SER A 340 -2.23 -7.07 11.38
CA SER A 340 -2.41 -5.72 10.85
C SER A 340 -2.96 -4.84 11.96
N GLN A 341 -2.44 -3.62 12.06
CA GLN A 341 -2.77 -2.70 13.15
C GLN A 341 -2.88 -1.28 12.62
N SER A 342 -3.90 -0.56 13.09
CA SER A 342 -4.02 0.88 12.86
C SER A 342 -3.10 1.64 13.82
N ARG A 343 -2.88 2.93 13.54
CA ARG A 343 -2.15 3.82 14.45
C ARG A 343 -2.62 3.70 15.92
N GLY A 344 -3.94 3.58 16.16
CA GLY A 344 -4.49 3.52 17.52
C GLY A 344 -4.20 2.25 18.30
N ASP A 345 -3.71 1.19 17.64
CA ASP A 345 -3.45 -0.13 18.24
C ASP A 345 -2.02 -0.28 18.77
N GLY A 346 -1.20 0.78 18.66
CA GLY A 346 0.14 0.79 19.22
C GLY A 346 0.15 0.49 20.72
N VAL A 347 1.06 -0.38 21.15
CA VAL A 347 1.25 -0.69 22.58
C VAL A 347 1.92 0.46 23.34
N LEU A 348 2.61 1.36 22.62
CA LEU A 348 3.27 2.52 23.21
C LEU A 348 3.47 3.63 22.19
N THR A 349 3.21 4.87 22.58
CA THR A 349 3.37 6.07 21.73
C THR A 349 4.33 7.07 22.39
N ALA A 350 5.26 7.63 21.62
CA ALA A 350 6.06 8.79 21.97
C ALA A 350 5.74 9.95 21.02
N ASN A 351 5.17 11.02 21.56
CA ASN A 351 4.71 12.17 20.78
C ASN A 351 4.77 13.45 21.64
N ALA A 352 5.98 13.91 21.96
CA ALA A 352 6.20 15.14 22.68
C ALA A 352 6.08 16.36 21.74
N SER A 353 5.44 17.44 22.20
CA SER A 353 5.17 18.62 21.36
C SER A 353 6.44 19.32 20.84
N ALA A 354 6.42 19.64 19.54
CA ALA A 354 7.41 20.34 18.69
C ALA A 354 8.16 21.61 19.20
N ALA A 355 8.01 22.06 20.44
CA ALA A 355 8.46 23.39 20.85
C ALA A 355 10.00 23.59 20.85
N THR A 356 10.82 22.52 20.86
CA THR A 356 12.29 22.55 20.67
C THR A 356 12.80 21.21 20.08
N ASN A 357 14.13 21.03 19.92
CA ASN A 357 14.80 19.77 19.52
C ASN A 357 14.57 18.64 20.55
N TYR A 358 13.33 18.20 20.70
CA TYR A 358 12.98 17.11 21.59
C TYR A 358 13.33 15.78 20.93
N THR A 359 13.94 14.92 21.74
CA THR A 359 14.10 13.51 21.44
C THR A 359 12.83 12.81 21.88
N GLU A 360 12.16 12.12 20.95
CA GLU A 360 11.10 11.20 21.33
C GLU A 360 11.72 9.98 21.99
N ALA A 361 11.16 9.53 23.11
CA ALA A 361 11.70 8.40 23.83
C ALA A 361 10.60 7.58 24.48
N PHE A 362 10.80 6.27 24.48
CA PHE A 362 9.93 5.35 25.19
C PHE A 362 10.74 4.17 25.74
N SER A 363 10.20 3.57 26.81
CA SER A 363 10.75 2.37 27.43
C SER A 363 9.67 1.29 27.44
N TYR A 364 10.02 0.09 27.00
CA TYR A 364 9.11 -1.03 26.85
C TYR A 364 9.64 -2.28 27.54
N PHE A 365 8.75 -3.00 28.24
CA PHE A 365 9.04 -4.31 28.81
C PHE A 365 8.27 -5.36 28.00
N HIS A 366 8.99 -6.23 27.31
CA HIS A 366 8.43 -7.33 26.54
C HIS A 366 8.03 -8.47 27.48
N ASP A 367 6.80 -8.41 28.00
CA ASP A 367 6.26 -9.36 28.97
C ASP A 367 5.69 -10.62 28.28
N SER A 368 6.54 -11.27 27.49
CA SER A 368 6.19 -12.51 26.81
C SER A 368 7.24 -13.58 27.07
N ASN A 369 6.77 -14.83 27.10
CA ASN A 369 7.62 -16.00 27.28
C ASN A 369 8.42 -16.39 26.02
N SER A 370 8.16 -15.73 24.90
CA SER A 370 8.86 -15.87 23.62
C SER A 370 9.53 -14.57 23.21
N SER A 371 10.71 -14.68 22.58
CA SER A 371 11.30 -13.56 21.85
C SER A 371 10.50 -13.27 20.59
N ASP A 372 10.44 -12.00 20.19
CA ASP A 372 9.71 -11.57 19.00
C ASP A 372 10.34 -10.34 18.33
N TRP A 373 9.88 -10.04 17.12
CA TRP A 373 10.19 -8.83 16.37
C TRP A 373 8.98 -7.89 16.40
N LEU A 374 9.14 -6.75 17.06
CA LEU A 374 8.12 -5.71 17.17
C LEU A 374 8.27 -4.67 16.07
N GLY A 375 7.18 -4.00 15.71
CA GLY A 375 7.16 -2.95 14.70
C GLY A 375 7.31 -1.57 15.34
N LEU A 376 8.39 -0.85 15.05
CA LEU A 376 8.52 0.56 15.40
C LEU A 376 8.18 1.42 14.20
N VAL A 377 7.09 2.17 14.28
CA VAL A 377 6.73 3.16 13.26
C VAL A 377 7.17 4.54 13.73
N VAL A 378 7.91 5.25 12.89
CA VAL A 378 8.30 6.66 13.10
C VAL A 378 7.60 7.50 12.03
N TYR A 379 6.91 8.54 12.45
CA TYR A 379 6.14 9.43 11.58
C TYR A 379 6.32 10.89 12.01
N GLY A 380 5.90 11.83 11.16
CA GLY A 380 5.95 13.26 11.48
C GLY A 380 4.58 13.90 11.41
N ASN A 381 4.14 14.57 12.48
CA ASN A 381 2.81 15.17 12.53
C ASN A 381 2.63 16.35 11.54
N LEU A 382 3.73 16.96 11.09
CA LEU A 382 3.71 18.13 10.22
C LEU A 382 4.24 17.81 8.80
N PRO A 383 3.85 18.54 7.74
CA PRO A 383 4.35 18.31 6.40
C PRO A 383 5.73 18.96 6.19
N GLN A 384 6.73 18.57 6.97
CA GLN A 384 8.11 19.09 6.88
C GLN A 384 9.09 17.92 6.70
N SER A 385 10.22 18.17 6.06
CA SER A 385 11.28 17.15 6.00
C SER A 385 11.98 17.05 7.36
N ALA A 386 12.41 15.85 7.73
CA ALA A 386 13.24 15.61 8.90
C ALA A 386 14.36 14.63 8.58
N GLU A 387 15.41 14.69 9.40
CA GLU A 387 16.43 13.67 9.45
C GLU A 387 16.65 13.28 10.91
N TYR A 388 16.74 11.98 11.21
CA TYR A 388 16.80 11.49 12.58
C TYR A 388 17.60 10.18 12.69
N TYR A 389 18.05 9.88 13.90
CA TYR A 389 18.56 8.57 14.29
C TYR A 389 17.53 7.83 15.13
N VAL A 390 17.47 6.51 14.97
CA VAL A 390 16.86 5.63 15.97
C VAL A 390 17.99 5.12 16.86
N ARG A 391 17.91 5.35 18.16
CA ARG A 391 18.91 4.87 19.12
C ARG A 391 18.29 3.78 20.00
N ALA A 392 18.83 2.58 19.89
CA ALA A 392 18.61 1.54 20.89
C ALA A 392 19.55 1.82 22.07
N VAL A 393 18.98 2.33 23.16
CA VAL A 393 19.74 2.65 24.36
C VAL A 393 20.12 1.35 25.04
N CYS A 394 21.35 1.27 25.54
CA CYS A 394 21.70 0.13 26.36
C CYS A 394 20.85 0.14 27.62
N THR A 395 20.16 -0.97 27.85
CA THR A 395 19.40 -1.24 29.07
C THR A 395 19.95 -2.49 29.72
N LEU A 396 19.92 -2.49 31.04
CA LEU A 396 20.16 -3.68 31.84
C LEU A 396 18.79 -4.27 32.19
N ASN A 397 18.64 -5.59 32.24
CA ASN A 397 17.32 -6.21 32.46
C ASN A 397 16.65 -5.70 33.74
N HIS A 398 17.46 -5.36 34.75
CA HIS A 398 16.99 -4.88 36.04
C HIS A 398 17.26 -3.38 36.29
N ASP A 399 17.57 -2.63 35.22
CA ASP A 399 17.57 -1.17 35.23
C ASP A 399 16.13 -0.72 34.92
N ILE A 400 15.38 -0.45 35.98
CA ILE A 400 13.93 -0.19 35.94
C ILE A 400 13.64 1.17 35.33
N PHE A 401 14.56 2.11 35.46
CA PHE A 401 14.41 3.46 34.93
C PHE A 401 15.00 3.62 33.52
N GLY A 402 15.75 2.64 33.03
CA GLY A 402 16.40 2.69 31.74
C GLY A 402 17.42 3.82 31.66
N ASP A 403 18.16 4.06 32.74
CA ASP A 403 19.19 5.10 32.84
C ASP A 403 20.62 4.58 32.59
N GLY A 404 20.75 3.29 32.31
CA GLY A 404 21.99 2.58 32.03
C GLY A 404 22.64 1.96 33.28
N LYS A 405 22.01 2.03 34.46
CA LYS A 405 22.57 1.50 35.71
C LYS A 405 21.53 0.71 36.47
N VAL A 406 21.98 -0.32 37.18
CA VAL A 406 21.19 -0.94 38.24
C VAL A 406 21.71 -0.44 39.57
N ASP A 407 20.99 0.45 40.22
CA ASP A 407 21.39 1.09 41.46
C ASP A 407 20.32 1.06 42.56
N ILE A 408 20.52 1.88 43.59
CA ILE A 408 19.60 1.92 44.75
C ILE A 408 18.20 2.31 44.35
N THR A 409 18.08 3.12 43.31
CA THR A 409 16.81 3.67 42.85
C THR A 409 15.95 2.52 42.30
N ASP A 410 16.53 1.62 41.52
CA ASP A 410 15.83 0.44 40.98
C ASP A 410 15.34 -0.49 42.08
N VAL A 411 16.24 -0.82 43.02
CA VAL A 411 15.90 -1.69 44.16
C VAL A 411 14.80 -1.05 45.01
N GLN A 412 14.87 0.27 45.26
CA GLN A 412 13.85 1.01 45.99
C GLN A 412 12.51 1.04 45.26
N TYR A 413 12.52 1.07 43.91
CA TYR A 413 11.30 1.03 43.14
C TYR A 413 10.56 -0.29 43.35
N VAL A 414 11.21 -1.43 43.16
CA VAL A 414 10.60 -2.75 43.40
C VAL A 414 10.16 -2.90 44.85
N ALA A 415 11.05 -2.60 45.79
CA ALA A 415 10.75 -2.72 47.22
C ALA A 415 9.56 -1.85 47.65
N GLY A 416 9.29 -0.74 46.94
CA GLY A 416 8.12 0.11 47.17
C GLY A 416 6.77 -0.57 46.89
N TYR A 417 6.76 -1.68 46.13
CA TYR A 417 5.56 -2.46 45.81
C TYR A 417 5.48 -3.80 46.55
N TRP A 418 6.31 -4.01 47.58
CA TRP A 418 6.32 -5.25 48.37
C TRP A 418 4.93 -5.72 48.79
N GLN A 419 4.59 -6.99 48.48
CA GLN A 419 3.30 -7.63 48.75
C GLN A 419 2.08 -6.96 48.08
N ALA A 420 2.28 -6.16 47.03
CA ALA A 420 1.18 -5.67 46.24
C ALA A 420 0.54 -6.85 45.47
N ALA A 421 -0.79 -6.99 45.56
CA ALA A 421 -1.53 -8.06 44.89
C ALA A 421 -1.77 -7.83 43.38
N SER A 422 -1.19 -6.76 42.82
CA SER A 422 -1.25 -6.36 41.41
C SER A 422 -0.25 -5.19 41.20
N PRO A 423 1.06 -5.45 41.32
CA PRO A 423 2.08 -4.43 41.12
C PRO A 423 2.12 -3.96 39.66
N PRO A 424 2.67 -2.79 39.35
CA PRO A 424 3.06 -2.47 37.98
C PRO A 424 3.99 -3.56 37.43
N SER A 425 3.84 -3.95 36.17
CA SER A 425 4.64 -5.03 35.54
C SER A 425 6.15 -4.81 35.61
N ARG A 426 6.61 -3.57 35.75
CA ARG A 426 8.04 -3.27 35.93
C ARG A 426 8.58 -3.53 37.35
N ALA A 427 7.69 -3.70 38.34
CA ALA A 427 8.04 -4.05 39.71
C ALA A 427 8.04 -5.57 39.96
N ASP A 428 7.10 -6.30 39.37
CA ASP A 428 7.10 -7.77 39.31
C ASP A 428 8.13 -8.22 38.27
N ARG A 429 9.28 -8.71 38.73
CA ARG A 429 10.46 -8.98 37.91
C ARG A 429 10.56 -10.42 37.46
N ASP A 430 9.85 -11.35 38.08
CA ASP A 430 9.76 -12.74 37.63
C ASP A 430 8.43 -13.11 36.96
N GLY A 431 7.45 -12.21 36.99
CA GLY A 431 6.19 -12.28 36.25
C GLY A 431 5.15 -13.20 36.88
N ASP A 432 5.24 -13.46 38.19
CA ASP A 432 4.34 -14.36 38.90
C ASP A 432 3.05 -13.71 39.42
N GLY A 433 2.96 -12.38 39.30
CA GLY A 433 1.79 -11.57 39.63
C GLY A 433 1.83 -10.91 41.01
N ASP A 434 2.90 -11.06 41.79
CA ASP A 434 3.14 -10.29 43.00
C ASP A 434 4.53 -9.63 43.04
N VAL A 435 4.86 -8.99 44.17
CA VAL A 435 6.22 -8.48 44.40
C VAL A 435 6.70 -9.05 45.73
N ASP A 436 7.71 -9.89 45.65
CA ASP A 436 8.29 -10.60 46.78
C ASP A 436 9.83 -10.49 46.82
N VAL A 437 10.46 -11.37 47.60
CA VAL A 437 11.91 -11.34 47.81
C VAL A 437 12.68 -11.69 46.54
N ILE A 438 12.09 -12.46 45.65
CA ILE A 438 12.68 -12.87 44.38
C ILE A 438 12.82 -11.65 43.49
N ASP A 439 11.81 -10.80 43.37
CA ASP A 439 11.89 -9.59 42.55
C ASP A 439 12.98 -8.63 43.01
N ILE A 440 13.03 -8.39 44.32
CA ILE A 440 14.06 -7.55 44.93
C ILE A 440 15.44 -8.19 44.73
N ALA A 441 15.55 -9.51 44.89
CA ALA A 441 16.81 -10.22 44.73
C ALA A 441 17.29 -10.24 43.27
N LEU A 442 16.39 -10.28 42.29
CA LEU A 442 16.71 -10.17 40.87
C LEU A 442 17.34 -8.81 40.56
N VAL A 443 16.75 -7.72 41.05
CA VAL A 443 17.32 -6.38 40.86
C VAL A 443 18.63 -6.21 41.64
N ALA A 444 18.66 -6.61 42.91
CA ALA A 444 19.87 -6.52 43.72
C ALA A 444 21.01 -7.43 43.21
N GLY A 445 20.69 -8.51 42.50
CA GLY A 445 21.65 -9.40 41.87
C GLY A 445 22.48 -8.74 40.77
N GLU A 446 21.91 -7.76 40.07
CA GLU A 446 22.59 -6.95 39.07
C GLU A 446 23.15 -5.64 39.63
N TRP A 447 23.21 -5.47 40.96
CA TRP A 447 23.64 -4.22 41.58
C TRP A 447 24.98 -3.70 41.04
N ASN A 448 25.01 -2.41 40.72
CA ASN A 448 26.19 -1.69 40.22
C ASN A 448 26.70 -2.20 38.87
N THR A 449 25.87 -2.93 38.12
CA THR A 449 26.06 -3.10 36.69
C THR A 449 25.74 -1.81 35.96
N GLN A 450 26.43 -1.57 34.84
CA GLN A 450 26.30 -0.35 34.06
C GLN A 450 26.57 -0.61 32.58
N CYS A 451 25.90 0.17 31.74
CA CYS A 451 26.25 0.43 30.36
C CYS A 451 25.89 1.88 29.97
#